data_AF-A0A6G0KTQ5-F1
#
_entry.id   AF-A0A6G0KTQ5-F1
#
_cell.length_a   1.000
_cell.length_b   1.000
_cell.length_c   1.000
_cell.angle_alpha   90.00
_cell.angle_beta   90.00
_cell.angle_gamma   90.00
#
_symmetry.space_group_name_H-M   'P 1'
#
loop_
_entity.id
_entity.type
_entity.pdbx_description
1 polymer ?
#
loop_
_entity_poly.entity_id
_entity_poly.type
_entity_poly.pdbx_seq_one_letter_code
_entity_poly.pdbx_strand_id
1 'polypeptide(L)'
;MAARELGLLRVDVQVHLDDPARPDFSFAYDRQANLAAEEFSSQKAVHAVCKEFAIECGFQIFVKQSSIKPDNPGNVKYECKKLNGVQFFDTDSPDDKLQCPFYINVYKSEVKWKITKVNFAHNHKKNVGFHTSRALRARFHAPLAPSAIRLKKLRGGLY
;
A
#
# COMPACT_ATOMS: atom_id res chain seq x y z
N MET A 1 6.51 6.98 7.68
CA MET A 1 5.92 8.22 7.12
C MET A 1 5.06 7.92 5.90
N ALA A 2 5.59 7.23 4.90
CA ALA A 2 4.87 6.83 3.67
C ALA A 2 3.43 6.30 3.87
N ALA A 3 3.17 5.41 4.86
CA ALA A 3 1.81 4.89 5.09
C ALA A 3 0.79 5.98 5.45
N ARG A 4 1.20 7.01 6.21
CA ARG A 4 0.33 8.14 6.57
C ARG A 4 0.18 9.11 5.40
N GLU A 5 1.27 9.38 4.69
CA GLU A 5 1.29 10.26 3.51
C GLU A 5 0.40 9.74 2.37
N LEU A 6 0.39 8.42 2.17
CA LEU A 6 -0.47 7.74 1.19
C LEU A 6 -1.88 7.43 1.71
N GLY A 7 -2.24 7.89 2.92
CA GLY A 7 -3.57 7.70 3.49
C GLY A 7 -3.90 6.26 3.91
N LEU A 8 -2.92 5.34 3.96
CA LEU A 8 -3.10 3.96 4.43
C LEU A 8 -3.21 3.86 5.95
N LEU A 9 -2.77 4.89 6.67
CA LEU A 9 -2.83 4.99 8.11
C LEU A 9 -3.27 6.39 8.53
N ARG A 10 -4.38 6.50 9.27
CA ARG A 10 -4.87 7.75 9.85
C ARG A 10 -3.95 8.24 10.97
N VAL A 11 -3.95 9.55 11.20
CA VAL A 11 -2.96 10.22 12.08
C VAL A 11 -3.08 9.83 13.55
N ASP A 12 -4.28 9.49 14.00
CA ASP A 12 -4.59 9.10 15.38
C ASP A 12 -4.22 7.64 15.70
N VAL A 13 -3.99 6.80 14.68
CA VAL A 13 -3.54 5.42 14.92
C VAL A 13 -2.05 5.40 15.23
N GLN A 14 -1.75 4.96 16.44
CA GLN A 14 -0.38 4.74 16.92
C GLN A 14 0.16 3.41 16.38
N VAL A 15 1.42 3.45 15.94
CA VAL A 15 2.19 2.27 15.53
C VAL A 15 3.58 2.42 16.11
N HIS A 16 4.01 1.47 16.92
CA HIS A 16 5.31 1.48 17.56
C HIS A 16 6.36 0.93 16.60
N LEU A 17 7.34 1.76 16.20
CA LEU A 17 8.38 1.38 15.23
C LEU A 17 9.79 1.42 15.81
N ASP A 18 9.93 1.79 17.09
CA ASP A 18 11.23 2.11 17.69
C ASP A 18 11.83 0.93 18.46
N ASP A 19 11.02 -0.02 18.93
CA ASP A 19 11.45 -1.15 19.74
C ASP A 19 10.90 -2.48 19.21
N PRO A 20 11.72 -3.27 18.49
CA PRO A 20 11.36 -4.60 17.99
C PRO A 20 11.01 -5.63 19.06
N ALA A 21 11.39 -5.43 20.32
CA ALA A 21 11.08 -6.36 21.41
C ALA A 21 9.63 -6.22 21.90
N ARG A 22 8.92 -5.15 21.50
CA ARG A 22 7.53 -4.95 21.91
C ARG A 22 6.58 -5.96 21.23
N PRO A 23 5.55 -6.44 21.96
CA PRO A 23 4.56 -7.34 21.38
C PRO A 23 3.70 -6.68 20.28
N ASP A 24 3.59 -5.34 20.29
CA ASP A 24 2.85 -4.54 19.32
C ASP A 24 3.76 -3.82 18.30
N PHE A 25 5.03 -4.22 18.22
CA PHE A 25 5.97 -3.65 17.26
C PHE A 25 5.41 -3.74 15.83
N SER A 26 5.37 -2.59 15.17
CA SER A 26 4.94 -2.43 13.78
C SER A 26 3.48 -2.82 13.49
N PHE A 27 2.70 -3.14 14.53
CA PHE A 27 1.36 -3.66 14.40
C PHE A 27 0.31 -2.57 14.65
N ALA A 28 -0.76 -2.59 13.87
CA ALA A 28 -1.94 -1.77 14.12
C ALA A 28 -3.22 -2.57 13.89
N TYR A 29 -4.15 -2.46 14.84
CA TYR A 29 -5.50 -2.98 14.76
C TYR A 29 -6.42 -2.13 15.63
N ASP A 30 -7.53 -1.67 15.06
CA ASP A 30 -8.52 -0.88 15.77
C ASP A 30 -9.91 -1.53 15.65
N ARG A 31 -10.10 -2.70 16.27
CA ARG A 31 -11.42 -3.35 16.39
C ARG A 31 -12.24 -3.40 15.08
N GLN A 32 -11.56 -3.66 13.95
CA GLN A 32 -12.12 -3.69 12.59
C GLN A 32 -12.56 -2.33 12.00
N ALA A 33 -12.30 -1.23 12.68
CA ALA A 33 -12.41 0.11 12.12
C ALA A 33 -11.42 0.29 10.96
N ASN A 34 -11.70 1.28 10.11
CA ASN A 34 -10.80 1.64 9.03
C ASN A 34 -9.56 2.31 9.60
N LEU A 35 -8.39 1.73 9.34
CA LEU A 35 -7.09 2.28 9.68
C LEU A 35 -6.64 3.35 8.68
N ALA A 36 -7.17 3.34 7.46
CA ALA A 36 -6.88 4.36 6.46
C ALA A 36 -7.57 5.69 6.77
N ALA A 37 -7.07 6.78 6.16
CA ALA A 37 -7.67 8.10 6.29
C ALA A 37 -9.11 8.14 5.72
N GLU A 38 -9.33 7.40 4.63
CA GLU A 38 -10.63 7.27 3.97
C GLU A 38 -10.91 5.80 3.61
N GLU A 39 -12.17 5.49 3.32
CA GLU A 39 -12.57 4.19 2.79
C GLU A 39 -12.41 4.16 1.26
N PHE A 40 -12.10 3.00 0.70
CA PHE A 40 -11.89 2.85 -0.74
C PHE A 40 -13.15 2.36 -1.45
N SER A 41 -13.36 2.83 -2.68
CA SER A 41 -14.51 2.47 -3.51
C SER A 41 -14.41 1.09 -4.17
N SER A 42 -13.21 0.51 -4.26
CA SER A 42 -13.00 -0.80 -4.89
C SER A 42 -11.72 -1.50 -4.39
N GLN A 43 -11.66 -2.81 -4.58
CA GLN A 43 -10.44 -3.60 -4.36
C GLN A 43 -9.25 -3.07 -5.18
N LYS A 44 -9.52 -2.61 -6.41
CA LYS A 44 -8.49 -2.06 -7.29
C LYS A 44 -7.89 -0.78 -6.72
N ALA A 45 -8.72 0.09 -6.15
CA ALA A 45 -8.28 1.35 -5.56
C ALA A 45 -7.36 1.12 -4.35
N VAL A 46 -7.80 0.31 -3.38
CA VAL A 46 -6.97 -0.02 -2.20
C VAL A 46 -5.70 -0.76 -2.57
N HIS A 47 -5.75 -1.68 -3.54
CA HIS A 47 -4.56 -2.38 -4.03
C HIS A 47 -3.55 -1.42 -4.67
N ALA A 48 -4.01 -0.41 -5.42
CA ALA A 48 -3.12 0.57 -6.06
C ALA A 48 -2.32 1.35 -5.02
N VAL A 49 -2.99 1.87 -3.98
CA VAL A 49 -2.32 2.63 -2.90
C VAL A 49 -1.39 1.73 -2.07
N CYS A 50 -1.81 0.51 -1.74
CA CYS A 50 -0.94 -0.45 -1.04
C CYS A 50 0.29 -0.81 -1.87
N LYS A 51 0.14 -0.92 -3.20
CA LYS A 51 1.24 -1.21 -4.12
C LYS A 51 2.20 -0.03 -4.22
N GLU A 52 1.69 1.20 -4.27
CA GLU A 52 2.49 2.43 -4.26
C GLU A 52 3.33 2.51 -2.99
N PHE A 53 2.70 2.33 -1.82
CA PHE A 53 3.39 2.25 -0.54
C PHE A 53 4.51 1.20 -0.52
N ALA A 54 4.24 0.00 -1.03
CA ALA A 54 5.23 -1.06 -1.09
C ALA A 54 6.44 -0.63 -1.95
N ILE A 55 6.20 -0.05 -3.12
CA ILE A 55 7.23 0.45 -4.03
C ILE A 55 8.07 1.55 -3.37
N GLU A 56 7.43 2.54 -2.72
CA GLU A 56 8.13 3.61 -2.00
C GLU A 56 9.02 3.07 -0.87
N CYS A 57 8.56 2.00 -0.21
CA CYS A 57 9.28 1.33 0.85
C CYS A 57 10.27 0.27 0.34
N GLY A 58 10.47 0.12 -0.97
CA GLY A 58 11.47 -0.77 -1.54
C GLY A 58 11.08 -2.25 -1.53
N PHE A 59 9.81 -2.60 -1.54
CA PHE A 59 9.37 -4.00 -1.65
C PHE A 59 8.16 -4.13 -2.57
N GLN A 60 7.80 -5.37 -2.91
CA GLN A 60 6.62 -5.63 -3.72
C GLN A 60 5.62 -6.43 -2.89
N ILE A 61 4.34 -6.25 -3.17
CA ILE A 61 3.26 -7.03 -2.56
C ILE A 61 2.58 -7.93 -3.59
N PHE A 62 1.91 -8.95 -3.09
CA PHE A 62 0.97 -9.76 -3.87
C PHE A 62 -0.28 -10.06 -3.03
N VAL A 63 -1.34 -10.52 -3.69
CA VAL A 63 -2.54 -11.01 -3.01
C VAL A 63 -2.27 -12.43 -2.51
N LYS A 64 -2.13 -12.59 -1.19
CA LYS A 64 -1.93 -13.89 -0.55
C LYS A 64 -3.23 -14.69 -0.49
N GLN A 65 -4.30 -14.02 -0.08
CA GLN A 65 -5.61 -14.64 0.13
C GLN A 65 -6.71 -13.64 -0.23
N SER A 66 -7.77 -14.15 -0.84
CA SER A 66 -8.99 -13.40 -1.14
C SER A 66 -10.21 -14.27 -0.86
N SER A 67 -11.23 -13.70 -0.24
CA SER A 67 -12.51 -14.36 0.07
C SER A 67 -13.71 -13.56 -0.45
N ILE A 68 -13.48 -12.68 -1.42
CA ILE A 68 -14.50 -11.76 -1.95
C ILE A 68 -15.56 -12.55 -2.71
N LYS A 69 -16.82 -12.32 -2.36
CA LYS A 69 -18.00 -12.73 -3.15
C LYS A 69 -18.76 -11.47 -3.62
N PRO A 70 -19.54 -11.54 -4.72
CA PRO A 70 -20.24 -10.38 -5.28
C PRO A 70 -21.07 -9.60 -4.26
N ASP A 71 -21.90 -10.30 -3.50
CA ASP A 71 -22.88 -9.67 -2.58
C ASP A 71 -22.58 -9.88 -1.09
N ASN A 72 -21.45 -10.51 -0.76
CA ASN A 72 -21.08 -10.75 0.63
C ASN A 72 -19.84 -9.95 1.02
N PRO A 73 -19.68 -9.68 2.33
CA PRO A 73 -18.41 -9.26 2.87
C PRO A 73 -17.28 -10.19 2.47
N GLY A 74 -16.08 -9.64 2.38
CA GLY A 74 -14.91 -10.39 1.97
C GLY A 74 -13.64 -9.81 2.58
N ASN A 75 -12.58 -10.60 2.56
CA ASN A 75 -11.26 -10.18 3.01
C ASN A 75 -10.24 -10.41 1.91
N VAL A 76 -9.29 -9.48 1.83
CA VAL A 76 -8.09 -9.59 1.01
C VAL A 76 -6.88 -9.37 1.91
N LYS A 77 -5.91 -10.27 1.82
CA LYS A 77 -4.64 -10.16 2.51
C LYS A 77 -3.52 -9.90 1.51
N TYR A 78 -2.76 -8.83 1.71
CA TYR A 78 -1.53 -8.54 0.99
C TYR A 78 -0.31 -8.93 1.84
N GLU A 79 0.69 -9.57 1.22
CA GLU A 79 1.96 -9.93 1.85
C GLU A 79 3.13 -9.56 0.92
N CYS A 80 4.36 -9.57 1.44
CA CYS A 80 5.55 -9.35 0.62
C CYS A 80 5.71 -10.42 -0.45
N LYS A 81 5.89 -9.98 -1.70
CA LYS A 81 6.12 -10.85 -2.85
C LYS A 81 7.53 -11.43 -2.83
N LYS A 82 7.64 -12.73 -3.09
CA LYS A 82 8.92 -13.41 -3.34
C LYS A 82 9.41 -13.13 -4.76
N LEU A 83 10.69 -12.84 -4.93
CA LEU A 83 11.32 -12.66 -6.24
C LEU A 83 11.88 -14.01 -6.69
N ASN A 84 11.43 -14.50 -7.86
CA ASN A 84 11.79 -15.83 -8.37
C ASN A 84 11.56 -16.96 -7.35
N GLY A 85 10.48 -16.86 -6.57
CA GLY A 85 10.15 -17.84 -5.52
C GLY A 85 10.93 -17.67 -4.21
N VAL A 86 11.89 -16.75 -4.14
CA VAL A 86 12.77 -16.55 -2.99
C VAL A 86 12.52 -15.20 -2.30
N GLN A 87 12.69 -15.17 -0.99
CA GLN A 87 12.77 -13.96 -0.19
C GLN A 87 14.17 -13.92 0.44
N PHE A 88 14.82 -12.76 0.42
CA PHE A 88 16.23 -12.64 0.77
C PHE A 88 16.38 -12.23 2.23
N PHE A 89 16.58 -13.20 3.11
CA PHE A 89 16.78 -12.97 4.54
C PHE A 89 18.26 -12.69 4.86
N ASP A 90 18.55 -12.29 6.10
CA ASP A 90 19.92 -12.27 6.60
C ASP A 90 20.41 -13.70 6.82
N THR A 91 21.72 -13.93 6.69
CA THR A 91 22.34 -15.27 6.69
C THR A 91 22.11 -16.06 7.97
N ASP A 92 21.83 -15.37 9.08
CA ASP A 92 21.65 -15.98 10.39
C ASP A 92 20.16 -16.12 10.77
N SER A 93 19.25 -15.91 9.81
CA SER A 93 17.81 -16.01 10.06
C SER A 93 17.41 -17.47 10.27
N PRO A 94 16.84 -17.85 11.43
CA PRO A 94 16.37 -19.21 11.67
C PRO A 94 15.16 -19.55 10.78
N ASP A 95 14.96 -20.84 10.51
CA ASP A 95 13.97 -21.35 9.56
C ASP A 95 12.53 -20.90 9.87
N ASP A 96 12.18 -20.85 11.15
CA ASP A 96 10.88 -20.38 11.65
C ASP A 96 10.63 -18.89 11.38
N LYS A 97 11.69 -18.13 11.07
CA LYS A 97 11.65 -16.72 10.67
C LYS A 97 11.81 -16.51 9.17
N LEU A 98 11.76 -17.55 8.33
CA LEU A 98 11.84 -17.42 6.87
C LEU A 98 10.49 -17.05 6.20
N GLN A 99 9.60 -16.43 6.95
CA GLN A 99 8.38 -15.80 6.43
C GLN A 99 8.32 -14.33 6.87
N CYS A 100 8.11 -13.43 5.91
CA CYS A 100 7.92 -12.03 6.22
C CYS A 100 6.67 -11.78 7.08
N PRO A 101 6.80 -11.08 8.23
CA PRO A 101 5.66 -10.73 9.07
C PRO A 101 4.80 -9.61 8.49
N PHE A 102 5.25 -8.94 7.43
CA PHE A 102 4.49 -7.89 6.76
C PHE A 102 3.16 -8.40 6.25
N TYR A 103 2.08 -7.69 6.58
CA TYR A 103 0.82 -7.84 5.88
C TYR A 103 -0.07 -6.61 5.99
N ILE A 104 -1.00 -6.50 5.04
CA ILE A 104 -2.15 -5.58 5.10
C ILE A 104 -3.41 -6.42 4.89
N ASN A 105 -4.34 -6.36 5.84
CA ASN A 105 -5.67 -6.92 5.69
C ASN A 105 -6.65 -5.83 5.29
N VAL A 106 -7.38 -6.12 4.23
CA VAL A 106 -8.45 -5.29 3.70
C VAL A 106 -9.77 -6.04 3.82
N TYR A 107 -10.76 -5.38 4.39
CA TYR A 107 -12.12 -5.88 4.52
C TYR A 107 -13.03 -5.16 3.52
N LYS A 108 -13.84 -5.93 2.79
CA LYS A 108 -14.96 -5.48 1.99
C LYS A 108 -16.22 -5.52 2.86
N SER A 109 -16.81 -4.36 3.09
CA SER A 109 -18.23 -4.21 3.44
C SER A 109 -19.09 -4.13 2.17
N GLU A 110 -20.41 -4.05 2.28
CA GLU A 110 -21.33 -4.09 1.13
C GLU A 110 -20.92 -3.15 -0.03
N VAL A 111 -20.48 -1.94 0.29
CA VAL A 111 -20.17 -0.89 -0.70
C VAL A 111 -18.75 -0.34 -0.61
N LYS A 112 -18.00 -0.65 0.46
CA LYS A 112 -16.75 0.03 0.79
C LYS A 112 -15.66 -0.93 1.26
N TRP A 113 -14.42 -0.53 1.01
CA TRP A 113 -13.22 -1.28 1.38
C TRP A 113 -12.45 -0.55 2.45
N LYS A 114 -12.02 -1.28 3.48
CA LYS A 114 -11.36 -0.73 4.67
C LYS A 114 -10.07 -1.49 4.94
N ILE A 115 -9.02 -0.79 5.34
CA ILE A 115 -7.83 -1.44 5.91
C ILE A 115 -8.12 -1.69 7.37
N THR A 116 -8.10 -2.93 7.83
CA THR A 116 -8.53 -3.27 9.19
C THR A 116 -7.40 -3.73 10.09
N LYS A 117 -6.35 -4.33 9.53
CA LYS A 117 -5.14 -4.75 10.27
C LYS A 117 -3.91 -4.55 9.41
N VAL A 118 -2.81 -4.13 10.02
CA VAL A 118 -1.50 -4.04 9.37
C VAL A 118 -0.40 -4.53 10.30
N ASN A 119 0.63 -5.11 9.70
CA ASN A 119 1.94 -5.26 10.32
C ASN A 119 2.99 -4.75 9.33
N PHE A 120 3.76 -3.73 9.70
CA PHE A 120 4.79 -3.12 8.85
C PHE A 120 6.18 -3.71 9.06
N ALA A 121 6.34 -4.72 9.92
CA ALA A 121 7.62 -5.36 10.17
C ALA A 121 8.08 -6.17 8.95
N HIS A 122 9.39 -6.24 8.75
CA HIS A 122 10.02 -7.08 7.74
C HIS A 122 11.25 -7.75 8.35
N ASN A 123 11.55 -8.95 7.86
CA ASN A 123 12.75 -9.72 8.21
C ASN A 123 13.56 -10.10 6.96
N HIS A 124 13.33 -9.43 5.83
CA HIS A 124 14.05 -9.65 4.58
C HIS A 124 14.59 -8.35 4.01
N LYS A 125 15.61 -8.47 3.16
CA LYS A 125 16.22 -7.37 2.42
C LYS A 125 15.19 -6.69 1.52
N LYS A 126 15.18 -5.36 1.57
CA LYS A 126 14.40 -4.47 0.69
C LYS A 126 15.27 -4.06 -0.51
N ASN A 127 14.62 -3.53 -1.54
CA ASN A 127 15.18 -3.06 -2.81
C ASN A 127 15.80 -4.14 -3.71
N VAL A 128 15.61 -5.43 -3.40
CA VAL A 128 16.11 -6.51 -4.25
C VAL A 128 15.33 -6.56 -5.57
N GLY A 129 16.03 -6.54 -6.69
CA GLY A 129 15.43 -6.53 -8.03
C GLY A 129 14.76 -5.21 -8.43
N PHE A 130 14.90 -4.15 -7.62
CA PHE A 130 14.52 -2.79 -8.02
C PHE A 130 15.69 -2.19 -8.82
N HIS A 131 15.47 -1.87 -10.09
CA HIS A 131 16.40 -1.01 -10.80
C HIS A 131 16.24 0.41 -10.24
N THR A 132 17.26 0.95 -9.59
CA THR A 132 17.35 2.37 -9.25
C THR A 132 17.54 3.19 -10.53
N SER A 133 16.55 3.22 -11.42
CA SER A 133 16.48 4.30 -12.39
C SER A 133 15.92 5.51 -11.65
N ARG A 134 16.78 6.51 -11.44
CA ARG A 134 16.46 7.85 -10.92
C ARG A 134 15.23 8.48 -11.63
N ALA A 135 14.84 7.95 -12.79
CA ALA A 135 13.67 8.31 -13.59
C ALA A 135 12.31 7.97 -12.96
N LEU A 136 12.16 6.92 -12.14
CA LEU A 136 10.85 6.58 -11.56
C LEU A 136 10.40 7.63 -10.52
N ARG A 137 11.32 8.12 -9.68
CA ARG A 137 11.03 9.22 -8.73
C ARG A 137 10.53 10.50 -9.43
N ALA A 138 10.98 10.78 -10.65
CA ALA A 138 10.59 11.97 -11.40
C ALA A 138 9.22 11.87 -12.07
N ARG A 139 8.70 10.66 -12.33
CA ARG A 139 7.40 10.48 -13.02
C ARG A 139 6.19 10.52 -12.08
N PHE A 140 6.39 10.30 -10.78
CA PHE A 140 5.29 10.29 -9.80
C PHE A 140 5.10 11.63 -9.06
N HIS A 141 6.10 12.52 -9.05
CA HIS A 141 6.01 13.87 -8.48
C HIS A 141 5.87 14.99 -9.51
N ALA A 142 5.77 14.67 -10.81
CA ALA A 142 5.50 15.70 -11.80
C ALA A 142 4.07 16.24 -11.57
N PRO A 143 3.88 17.55 -11.34
CA PRO A 143 2.54 18.13 -11.30
C PRO A 143 1.82 17.78 -12.60
N LEU A 144 0.58 17.29 -12.50
CA LEU A 144 -0.28 17.14 -13.66
C LEU A 144 -0.38 18.51 -14.33
N ALA A 145 0.18 18.64 -15.54
CA ALA A 145 0.05 19.86 -16.32
C ALA A 145 -1.45 20.18 -16.49
N PRO A 146 -1.90 21.42 -16.25
CA PRO A 146 -3.31 21.76 -16.42
C PRO A 146 -3.73 21.52 -17.86
N SER A 147 -4.79 20.74 -18.03
CA SER A 147 -5.41 20.43 -19.32
C SER A 147 -5.71 21.72 -20.07
N ALA A 148 -5.06 21.93 -21.21
CA ALA A 148 -5.30 23.09 -22.06
C ALA A 148 -6.74 23.04 -22.59
N ILE A 149 -7.61 23.87 -22.05
CA ILE A 149 -8.94 24.14 -22.60
C ILE A 149 -8.73 24.85 -23.94
N ARG A 150 -9.09 24.15 -25.03
CA ARG A 150 -9.06 24.68 -26.40
C ARG A 150 -10.16 25.73 -26.55
N LEU A 151 -9.83 27.01 -26.40
CA LEU A 151 -10.74 28.11 -26.76
C LEU A 151 -11.02 28.08 -28.26
N LYS A 152 -12.27 27.83 -28.63
CA LYS A 152 -12.78 28.09 -29.99
C LYS A 152 -12.90 29.61 -30.17
N LYS A 153 -12.15 30.16 -31.12
CA LYS A 153 -12.18 31.57 -31.48
C LYS A 153 -13.48 31.87 -32.24
N LEU A 154 -14.44 32.52 -31.59
CA LEU A 154 -15.57 33.15 -32.27
C LEU A 154 -15.04 34.39 -33.00
N ARG A 155 -15.07 34.37 -34.34
CA ARG A 155 -14.90 35.57 -35.15
C ARG A 155 -16.29 36.17 -35.39
N GLY A 156 -16.62 37.22 -34.66
CA GLY A 156 -17.63 38.20 -35.05
C GLY A 156 -17.04 39.15 -36.08
N GLY A 157 -17.79 39.40 -37.15
CA GLY A 157 -17.56 40.50 -38.10
C GLY A 157 -18.11 41.83 -37.56
N LEU A 158 -18.09 42.85 -38.43
CA LEU A 158 -18.20 44.31 -38.25
C LEU A 158 -16.79 44.93 -38.28
N TYR A 159 -16.39 45.74 -39.26
CA TYR A 159 -17.11 46.66 -40.15
C TYR A 159 -16.56 46.57 -41.59
#